data_AF-E1QER5-F1
#
_entry.id   AF-E1QER5-F1
#
_cell.length_a   1.000
_cell.length_b   1.000
_cell.length_c   1.000
_cell.angle_alpha   90.00
_cell.angle_beta   90.00
_cell.angle_gamma   90.00
#
_symmetry.space_group_name_H-M   'P 1'
#
loop_
_entity.id
_entity.type
_entity.pdbx_description
1 polymer ?
#
loop_
_entity_poly.entity_id
_entity_poly.type
_entity_poly.pdbx_seq_one_letter_code
_entity_poly.pdbx_strand_id
1 'polypeptide(L)'
;MQKNFFSDLFDFSFSEFVTPRLVKVLYILAIVGIALYTLFGLFSAFAYSTGFASTLLALILVPIGALIMLILARFYMELLLVIFRIADKVDKIAQNKGVSE
;
A
#
# COMPACT_ATOMS: atom_id res chain seq x y z
N MET A 1 19.08 21.58 -4.34
CA MET A 1 18.20 21.69 -3.15
C MET A 1 17.67 20.30 -2.87
N GLN A 2 17.81 19.78 -1.64
CA GLN A 2 17.32 18.44 -1.31
C GLN A 2 15.79 18.42 -1.46
N LYS A 3 15.26 17.72 -2.46
CA LYS A 3 13.82 17.49 -2.58
C LYS A 3 13.35 16.73 -1.33
N ASN A 4 12.47 17.35 -0.55
CA ASN A 4 11.90 16.76 0.65
C ASN A 4 10.82 15.75 0.26
N PHE A 5 10.75 14.60 0.94
CA PHE A 5 9.77 13.54 0.68
C PHE A 5 8.31 14.04 0.60
N PHE A 6 7.95 14.99 1.46
CA PHE A 6 6.62 15.61 1.44
C PHE A 6 6.37 16.47 0.20
N SER A 7 7.40 17.13 -0.33
CA SER A 7 7.30 17.88 -1.57
C SER A 7 7.01 16.95 -2.76
N ASP A 8 7.64 15.78 -2.79
CA ASP A 8 7.40 14.77 -3.83
C ASP A 8 6.02 14.08 -3.67
N LEU A 9 5.51 13.95 -2.44
CA LEU A 9 4.18 13.38 -2.17
C LEU A 9 3.03 14.29 -2.66
N PHE A 10 3.24 15.61 -2.58
CA PHE A 10 2.28 16.62 -3.08
C PHE A 10 2.64 17.14 -4.47
N ASP A 11 3.58 16.50 -5.17
CA ASP A 11 3.85 16.78 -6.57
C ASP A 11 2.80 16.09 -7.46
N PHE A 12 1.64 16.74 -7.60
CA PHE A 12 0.55 16.31 -8.47
C PHE A 12 0.90 16.37 -9.97
N SER A 13 2.09 16.84 -10.34
CA SER A 13 2.55 16.89 -11.72
C SER A 13 2.98 15.52 -12.25
N PHE A 14 3.25 14.53 -11.38
CA PHE A 14 3.76 13.19 -11.75
C PHE A 14 4.94 13.20 -12.74
N SER A 15 5.72 14.30 -12.81
CA SER A 15 6.70 14.53 -13.88
C SER A 15 8.01 13.75 -13.70
N GLU A 16 8.26 13.25 -12.49
CA GLU A 16 9.38 12.36 -12.16
C GLU A 16 8.85 11.03 -11.61
N PHE A 17 9.40 9.91 -12.07
CA PHE A 17 9.14 8.57 -11.54
C PHE A 17 9.72 8.41 -10.11
N VAL A 18 9.15 9.10 -9.12
CA VAL A 18 9.51 8.96 -7.68
C VAL A 18 8.96 7.65 -7.08
N THR A 19 8.33 6.84 -7.90
CA THR A 19 7.47 5.72 -7.53
C THR A 19 8.12 4.61 -6.70
N PRO A 20 9.41 4.22 -6.87
CA PRO A 20 10.03 3.21 -6.01
C PRO A 20 10.10 3.64 -4.53
N ARG A 21 10.26 4.94 -4.27
CA ARG A 21 10.29 5.50 -2.92
C ARG A 21 8.87 5.61 -2.33
N LEU A 22 7.88 5.87 -3.20
CA LEU A 22 6.47 5.98 -2.84
C LEU A 22 5.85 4.64 -2.43
N VAL A 23 6.20 3.52 -3.09
CA VAL A 23 5.69 2.17 -2.75
C VAL A 23 5.91 1.83 -1.28
N LYS A 24 7.07 2.20 -0.70
CA LYS A 24 7.35 1.96 0.72
C LYS A 24 6.37 2.72 1.63
N VAL A 25 6.07 3.97 1.30
CA VAL A 25 5.15 4.79 2.10
C VAL A 25 3.72 4.34 1.93
N LEU A 26 3.30 3.99 0.70
CA LEU A 26 1.98 3.40 0.46
C LEU A 26 1.79 2.10 1.25
N TYR A 27 2.84 1.27 1.39
CA TYR A 27 2.76 0.06 2.19
C TYR A 27 2.60 0.36 3.70
N ILE A 28 3.34 1.35 4.22
CA ILE A 28 3.20 1.78 5.62
C ILE A 28 1.78 2.31 5.86
N LEU A 29 1.26 3.16 4.96
CA LEU A 29 -0.10 3.67 5.03
C LEU A 29 -1.14 2.55 4.99
N ALA A 30 -0.94 1.54 4.13
CA ALA A 30 -1.81 0.36 4.07
C ALA A 30 -1.81 -0.42 5.39
N ILE A 31 -0.64 -0.66 6.00
CA ILE A 31 -0.54 -1.34 7.29
C ILE A 31 -1.25 -0.53 8.38
N VAL A 32 -1.03 0.78 8.45
CA VAL A 32 -1.69 1.66 9.42
C VAL A 32 -3.20 1.64 9.22
N GLY A 33 -3.67 1.73 7.97
CA GLY A 33 -5.09 1.65 7.63
C GLY A 33 -5.71 0.32 8.04
N ILE A 34 -5.03 -0.81 7.79
CA ILE A 34 -5.49 -2.13 8.22
C ILE A 34 -5.52 -2.23 9.75
N ALA A 35 -4.51 -1.74 10.44
CA ALA A 35 -4.47 -1.74 11.91
C ALA A 35 -5.63 -0.94 12.51
N LEU A 36 -5.91 0.24 11.96
CA LEU A 36 -7.06 1.06 12.35
C LEU A 36 -8.37 0.33 12.05
N TYR A 37 -8.52 -0.24 10.85
CA TYR A 37 -9.69 -1.05 10.50
C TYR A 37 -9.92 -2.18 11.50
N THR A 38 -8.87 -2.92 11.87
CA THR A 38 -8.97 -4.00 12.85
C THR A 38 -9.40 -3.47 14.22
N LEU A 39 -8.80 -2.36 14.66
CA LEU A 39 -9.12 -1.76 15.96
C LEU A 39 -10.58 -1.27 16.01
N PHE A 40 -11.03 -0.54 15.00
CA PHE A 40 -12.41 -0.07 14.89
C PHE A 40 -13.39 -1.23 14.71
N GLY A 41 -13.05 -2.23 13.91
CA GLY A 41 -13.86 -3.44 13.69
C GLY A 41 -14.09 -4.21 14.99
N LEU A 42 -13.04 -4.41 15.79
CA LEU A 42 -13.17 -5.03 17.10
C LEU A 42 -13.96 -4.14 18.07
N PHE A 43 -13.63 -2.85 18.17
CA PHE A 43 -14.32 -1.93 19.09
C PHE A 43 -15.83 -1.85 18.79
N SER A 44 -16.20 -1.73 17.51
CA SER A 44 -17.61 -1.72 17.07
C SER A 44 -18.32 -3.03 17.37
N ALA A 45 -17.64 -4.18 17.27
CA ALA A 45 -18.19 -5.47 17.65
C ALA A 45 -18.48 -5.57 19.15
N PHE A 46 -17.75 -4.86 20.02
CA PHE A 46 -18.05 -4.80 21.44
C PHE A 46 -19.08 -3.71 21.79
N ALA A 47 -19.03 -2.57 21.11
CA ALA A 47 -19.88 -1.41 21.43
C ALA A 47 -21.32 -1.53 20.91
N TYR A 48 -21.53 -2.23 19.78
CA TYR A 48 -22.81 -2.25 19.07
C TYR A 48 -23.38 -3.65 18.83
N SER A 49 -22.76 -4.71 19.35
CA SER A 49 -23.27 -6.07 19.11
C SER A 49 -24.62 -6.30 19.79
N THR A 50 -25.49 -6.99 19.05
CA THR A 50 -26.82 -7.40 19.51
C THR A 50 -26.81 -8.76 20.23
N GLY A 51 -25.64 -9.39 20.42
CA GLY A 51 -25.53 -10.69 21.08
C GLY A 51 -24.11 -11.23 21.23
N PHE A 52 -23.97 -12.23 22.12
CA PHE A 52 -22.69 -12.89 22.40
C PHE A 52 -22.09 -13.59 21.17
N ALA A 53 -22.93 -14.26 20.37
CA ALA A 53 -22.50 -14.98 19.19
C ALA A 53 -21.90 -14.06 18.10
N SER A 54 -22.48 -12.87 17.87
CA SER A 54 -21.97 -11.93 16.87
C SER A 54 -20.62 -11.32 17.29
N THR A 55 -20.45 -11.05 18.58
CA THR A 55 -19.16 -10.57 19.14
C THR A 55 -18.07 -11.62 18.98
N LEU A 56 -18.36 -12.89 19.29
CA LEU A 56 -17.42 -13.99 19.11
C LEU A 56 -17.01 -14.19 17.64
N LEU A 57 -17.98 -14.12 16.72
CA LEU A 57 -17.69 -14.20 15.30
C LEU A 57 -16.80 -13.05 14.83
N ALA A 58 -17.07 -11.82 15.26
CA ALA A 58 -16.24 -10.67 14.91
C ALA A 58 -14.81 -10.79 15.44
N LEU A 59 -14.62 -11.34 16.64
CA LEU A 59 -13.29 -11.56 17.22
C LEU A 59 -12.42 -12.51 16.38
N ILE A 60 -13.04 -13.40 15.60
CA ILE A 60 -12.35 -14.33 14.71
C ILE A 60 -12.24 -13.74 13.29
N LEU A 61 -13.34 -13.23 12.75
CA LEU A 61 -13.41 -12.77 11.36
C LEU A 61 -12.64 -11.47 11.12
N VAL A 62 -12.61 -10.54 12.09
CA VAL A 62 -11.91 -9.26 11.92
C VAL A 62 -10.39 -9.46 11.80
N PRO A 63 -9.72 -10.25 12.68
CA PRO A 63 -8.30 -10.57 12.50
C PRO A 63 -8.00 -11.36 11.23
N ILE A 64 -8.85 -12.33 10.85
CA ILE A 64 -8.68 -13.08 9.60
C ILE A 64 -8.76 -12.14 8.39
N GLY A 65 -9.75 -11.25 8.36
CA GLY A 65 -9.88 -10.23 7.33
C GLY A 65 -8.66 -9.31 7.26
N ALA A 66 -8.13 -8.90 8.42
CA ALA A 66 -6.91 -8.09 8.49
C ALA A 66 -5.68 -8.81 7.90
N LEU A 67 -5.51 -10.09 8.20
CA LEU A 67 -4.42 -10.90 7.64
C LEU A 67 -4.54 -11.03 6.12
N ILE A 68 -5.75 -11.27 5.60
CA ILE A 68 -6.01 -11.33 4.16
C ILE A 68 -5.65 -9.98 3.51
N MET A 69 -6.10 -8.87 4.10
CA MET A 69 -5.77 -7.53 3.59
C MET A 69 -4.27 -7.24 3.63
N LEU A 70 -3.53 -7.70 4.65
CA LEU A 70 -2.08 -7.55 4.71
C LEU A 70 -1.38 -8.33 3.58
N ILE A 71 -1.82 -9.56 3.32
CA ILE A 71 -1.28 -10.39 2.24
C ILE A 71 -1.55 -9.72 0.88
N LEU A 72 -2.79 -9.26 0.66
CA LEU A 72 -3.16 -8.56 -0.56
C LEU A 72 -2.37 -7.26 -0.72
N ALA A 73 -2.27 -6.45 0.33
CA ALA A 73 -1.46 -5.23 0.31
C ALA A 73 -0.02 -5.54 -0.05
N ARG A 74 0.57 -6.62 0.47
CA ARG A 74 1.92 -7.05 0.13
C ARG A 74 2.05 -7.42 -1.35
N PHE A 75 1.13 -8.25 -1.83
CA PHE A 75 1.07 -8.68 -3.23
C PHE A 75 0.94 -7.48 -4.19
N TYR A 76 0.05 -6.53 -3.90
CA TYR A 76 -0.11 -5.31 -4.70
C TYR A 76 1.16 -4.47 -4.75
N MET A 77 1.85 -4.29 -3.62
CA MET A 77 3.11 -3.53 -3.59
C MET A 77 4.22 -4.20 -4.39
N GLU A 78 4.29 -5.53 -4.34
CA GLU A 78 5.24 -6.30 -5.16
C GLU A 78 4.94 -6.15 -6.65
N LEU A 79 3.67 -6.22 -7.05
CA LEU A 79 3.26 -6.00 -8.43
C LEU A 79 3.63 -4.60 -8.92
N LEU A 80 3.35 -3.56 -8.12
CA LEU A 80 3.73 -2.18 -8.45
C LEU A 80 5.25 -2.07 -8.65
N LEU A 81 6.03 -2.63 -7.73
CA LEU A 81 7.48 -2.59 -7.79
C LEU A 81 8.04 -3.35 -8.99
N VAL A 82 7.41 -4.46 -9.39
CA VAL A 82 7.76 -5.19 -10.62
C VAL A 82 7.51 -4.34 -11.87
N ILE A 83 6.36 -3.67 -11.95
CA ILE A 83 6.03 -2.78 -13.08
C ILE A 83 7.08 -1.67 -13.21
N PHE A 84 7.43 -0.99 -12.11
CA PHE A 84 8.46 0.06 -12.13
C PHE A 84 9.83 -0.49 -12.52
N ARG A 85 10.21 -1.67 -12.02
CA ARG A 85 11.46 -2.33 -12.44
C ARG A 85 11.48 -2.67 -13.92
N ILE A 86 10.34 -3.00 -14.52
CA ILE A 86 10.25 -3.26 -15.97
C ILE A 86 10.46 -1.95 -16.73
N ALA A 87 9.79 -0.86 -16.33
CA ALA A 87 9.98 0.47 -16.94
C ALA A 87 11.46 0.89 -16.90
N ASP A 88 12.10 0.81 -15.73
CA ASP A 88 13.53 1.14 -15.57
C ASP A 88 14.44 0.30 -16.48
N LYS A 89 14.09 -0.98 -16.72
CA LYS A 89 14.87 -1.86 -17.60
C LYS A 89 14.66 -1.53 -19.06
N VAL A 90 13.45 -1.16 -19.46
CA VAL A 90 13.13 -0.75 -20.83
C VAL A 90 13.85 0.54 -21.19
N ASP A 91 13.85 1.52 -20.30
CA ASP A 91 14.56 2.80 -20.50
C ASP A 91 16.06 2.60 -20.68
N LYS A 92 16.67 1.73 -19.86
CA LYS A 92 18.09 1.36 -20.01
C LYS A 92 18.39 0.67 -21.33
N ILE A 93 17.48 -0.16 -21.84
CA ILE A 93 17.66 -0.80 -23.16
C ILE A 93 17.56 0.24 -24.27
N ALA A 94 16.63 1.20 -24.18
CA ALA A 94 16.47 2.27 -25.17
C ALA A 94 17.72 3.15 -25.27
N GLN A 95 18.29 3.56 -24.13
CA GLN A 95 19.54 4.32 -24.05
C GLN A 95 20.72 3.54 -24.67
N ASN A 96 20.87 2.26 -24.33
CA ASN A 96 21.98 1.43 -24.84
C ASN A 96 21.91 1.18 -26.36
N LYS A 97 20.73 1.29 -26.98
CA LYS A 97 20.56 1.12 -28.42
C LYS A 97 20.70 2.43 -29.22
N GLY A 98 20.97 3.56 -28.56
CA GLY A 98 21.11 4.86 -29.22
C GLY A 98 19.83 5.35 -29.90
N VAL A 99 18.66 4.87 -29.44
CA VAL A 99 17.33 5.25 -29.96
C VAL A 99 16.75 6.44 -29.18
N SER A 100 17.51 7.04 -28.27
CA SER A 100 17.12 8.28 -27.60
C SER A 100 17.38 9.46 -28.54
N GLU A 101 16.31 10.06 -29.07
CA GLU A 101 16.34 11.46 -29.51
C GLU A 101 16.61 12.39 -28.32
#